data_AF-A0A938RDP3-F1
#
_entry.id   AF-A0A938RDP3-F1
#
_cell.length_a   1.000
_cell.length_b   1.000
_cell.length_c   1.000
_cell.angle_alpha   90.00
_cell.angle_beta   90.00
_cell.angle_gamma   90.00
#
_symmetry.space_group_name_H-M   'P 1'
#
loop_
_entity.id
_entity.type
_entity.pdbx_description
1 polymer ?
#
loop_
_entity_poly.entity_id
_entity_poly.type
_entity_poly.pdbx_seq_one_letter_code
_entity_poly.pdbx_strand_id
1 'polypeptide(L)' 'MEARAVVLERFNQPLVVKTFPIPKLKEGEVLVKVETAGVCGSDVHMWEGRDPRVQLPMILGHEGVGKIVDLTG' A
#
# COMPACT_ATOMS: atom_id res chain seq x y z
N MET A 1 7.58 11.20 11.37
CA MET A 1 8.24 10.13 10.58
C MET A 1 7.47 10.01 9.28
N GLU A 2 8.13 9.72 8.17
CA GLU A 2 7.51 9.62 6.84
C GLU A 2 7.74 8.23 6.24
N ALA A 3 6.79 7.78 5.41
CA ALA A 3 6.90 6.57 4.60
C ALA A 3 6.73 6.90 3.12
N ARG A 4 7.29 6.06 2.25
CA ARG A 4 7.05 6.10 0.81
C ARG A 4 6.18 4.94 0.40
N ALA A 5 5.27 5.16 -0.54
CA ALA A 5 4.41 4.13 -1.10
C ALA A 5 4.26 4.30 -2.61
N VAL A 6 3.95 3.19 -3.29
CA VAL A 6 3.67 3.15 -4.72
C VAL A 6 2.15 3.25 -4.91
N VAL A 7 1.71 4.29 -5.62
CA VAL A 7 0.30 4.67 -5.71
C VAL A 7 -0.19 4.56 -7.15
N LEU A 8 -1.32 3.89 -7.32
CA LEU A 8 -2.11 3.89 -8.53
C LEU A 8 -3.05 5.10 -8.49
N GLU A 9 -2.78 6.11 -9.31
CA GLU A 9 -3.65 7.30 -9.43
C GLU A 9 -4.68 7.18 -10.57
N ARG A 10 -4.31 6.47 -11.63
CA ARG A 10 -5.12 6.26 -12.83
C ARG A 10 -4.83 4.86 -13.36
N PHE A 11 -5.88 4.15 -13.79
CA PHE A 11 -5.73 2.84 -14.41
C PHE A 11 -4.86 2.92 -15.67
N ASN A 12 -4.09 1.86 -15.93
CA ASN A 12 -3.21 1.74 -17.10
C ASN A 12 -2.17 2.88 -17.24
N GLN A 13 -1.78 3.53 -16.13
CA GLN A 13 -0.74 4.57 -16.10
C GLN A 13 0.42 4.16 -15.19
N PRO A 14 1.64 4.68 -15.41
CA PRO A 14 2.76 4.41 -14.51
C PRO A 14 2.39 4.70 -13.05
N LEU A 15 2.77 3.79 -12.16
CA LEU A 15 2.60 3.99 -10.73
C LEU A 15 3.51 5.12 -10.25
N VAL A 16 3.04 5.92 -9.29
CA VAL A 16 3.79 7.07 -8.75
C VAL A 16 4.26 6.77 -7.34
N VAL A 17 5.49 7.16 -7.02
CA VAL A 17 5.98 7.08 -5.64
C VAL A 17 5.62 8.36 -4.91
N LYS A 18 4.89 8.25 -3.80
CA LYS A 18 4.53 9.37 -2.94
C LYS A 18 5.04 9.18 -1.52
N THR A 19 5.25 10.28 -0.83
CA THR A 19 5.60 10.32 0.59
C THR A 19 4.36 10.63 1.42
N PHE A 20 4.19 9.94 2.53
CA PHE A 20 3.07 10.10 3.46
C PHE A 20 3.60 10.25 4.90
N PRO A 21 2.92 11.06 5.74
CA PRO A 21 3.18 11.03 7.17
C PRO A 21 2.75 9.67 7.73
N ILE A 22 3.51 9.13 8.68
CA ILE A 22 3.06 7.96 9.44
C ILE A 22 1.86 8.39 10.30
N PRO A 23 0.69 7.73 10.16
CA PRO A 23 -0.50 8.08 10.94
C PRO A 23 -0.32 7.71 12.42
N LYS A 24 -1.12 8.33 13.28
CA LYS A 24 -1.31 7.83 14.64
C LYS A 24 -2.16 6.56 14.57
N LEU A 25 -1.70 5.50 15.21
CA LEU A 25 -2.44 4.26 15.35
C LEU A 25 -3.71 4.48 16.18
N LYS A 26 -4.77 3.75 15.82
CA LYS A 26 -5.99 3.58 16.61
C LYS A 26 -5.98 2.22 17.32
N GLU A 27 -6.91 2.05 18.25
CA GLU A 27 -7.06 0.81 19.01
C GLU A 27 -7.13 -0.43 18.11
N GLY A 28 -6.20 -1.36 18.32
CA GLY A 28 -6.10 -2.61 17.56
C GLY A 28 -5.34 -2.51 16.23
N GLU A 29 -4.83 -1.35 15.84
CA GLU A 29 -3.96 -1.20 14.68
C GLU A 29 -2.49 -1.51 15.00
N VAL A 30 -1.73 -1.95 13.99
CA VAL A 30 -0.29 -2.25 14.10
C VAL A 30 0.46 -1.48 13.03
N LEU A 31 1.58 -0.85 13.40
CA LEU A 31 2.47 -0.24 12.42
C LEU A 31 3.57 -1.23 12.03
N VAL A 32 3.65 -1.52 10.74
CA VAL A 32 4.66 -2.42 10.16
C VAL A 32 5.56 -1.65 9.19
N LYS A 33 6.87 -1.74 9.39
CA LYS A 33 7.86 -1.34 8.39
C LYS A 33 8.03 -2.49 7.40
N VAL A 34 7.42 -2.37 6.23
CA VAL A 34 7.55 -3.33 5.13
C VAL A 34 9.01 -3.33 4.62
N GLU A 35 9.63 -4.51 4.58
CA GLU A 35 11.01 -4.71 4.08
C GLU A 35 11.01 -5.31 2.67
N THR A 36 10.01 -6.11 2.32
CA THR A 36 9.86 -6.69 0.98
C THR A 36 8.37 -6.86 0.67
N ALA A 37 8.01 -6.64 -0.59
CA ALA A 37 6.67 -6.86 -1.11
C ALA A 37 6.71 -7.65 -2.43
N GLY A 38 5.81 -8.62 -2.57
CA GLY A 38 5.57 -9.34 -3.81
C GLY A 38 4.69 -8.55 -4.77
N VAL A 39 4.75 -8.92 -6.05
CA VAL A 39 3.83 -8.43 -7.08
C VAL A 39 3.06 -9.62 -7.63
N CYS A 40 1.76 -9.63 -7.37
CA CYS A 40 0.85 -10.69 -7.80
C CYS A 40 0.27 -10.41 -9.19
N GLY A 41 -0.21 -11.45 -9.86
CA GLY A 41 -1.03 -11.28 -11.07
C GLY A 41 -2.30 -10.47 -10.83
N SER A 42 -2.88 -10.55 -9.62
CA SER A 42 -4.05 -9.76 -9.24
C SER A 42 -3.74 -8.26 -9.12
N ASP A 43 -2.53 -7.87 -8.74
CA ASP A 43 -2.12 -6.46 -8.72
C ASP A 43 -2.14 -5.86 -10.14
N VAL A 44 -1.84 -6.68 -11.17
CA VAL A 44 -1.97 -6.28 -12.58
C VAL A 44 -3.43 -6.03 -12.93
N HIS A 45 -4.34 -6.93 -12.56
CA HIS A 45 -5.79 -6.73 -12.79
C HIS A 45 -6.33 -5.48 -12.09
N MET A 46 -5.83 -5.18 -10.88
CA MET A 46 -6.16 -3.95 -10.18
C MET A 46 -5.63 -2.72 -10.91
N TRP A 47 -4.37 -2.75 -11.37
CA TRP A 47 -3.75 -1.68 -12.15
C TRP A 47 -4.46 -1.42 -13.49
N GLU A 48 -4.94 -2.46 -14.16
CA GLU A 48 -5.70 -2.39 -15.42
C GLU A 48 -7.13 -1.87 -15.21
N GLY A 49 -7.64 -1.82 -13.97
CA GLY A 49 -9.02 -1.46 -13.65
C GLY A 49 -10.03 -2.58 -13.91
N ARG A 50 -9.59 -3.84 -13.93
CA ARG A 50 -10.45 -5.02 -14.13
C ARG A 50 -11.07 -5.54 -12.83
N ASP A 51 -10.52 -5.12 -11.69
CA ASP A 51 -11.07 -5.45 -10.38
C ASP A 51 -12.05 -4.35 -9.93
N PRO A 52 -13.37 -4.64 -9.84
CA PRO A 52 -14.38 -3.65 -9.48
C PRO A 52 -14.27 -3.16 -8.04
N ARG A 53 -13.42 -3.76 -7.20
CA ARG A 53 -13.17 -3.36 -5.81
C ARG A 53 -12.20 -2.19 -5.70
N VAL A 54 -11.47 -1.86 -6.77
CA VAL A 54 -10.43 -0.82 -6.73
C VAL A 54 -11.05 0.57 -6.74
N GLN A 55 -10.69 1.37 -5.74
CA GLN A 55 -11.02 2.80 -5.65
C GLN A 55 -9.74 3.61 -5.77
N LEU A 56 -9.72 4.58 -6.69
CA LEU A 56 -8.55 5.42 -6.92
C LEU A 56 -8.58 6.69 -6.05
N PRO A 57 -7.43 7.17 -5.54
CA PRO A 57 -6.11 6.53 -5.62
C PRO A 57 -5.95 5.36 -4.64
N MET A 58 -5.14 4.36 -5.01
CA MET A 58 -4.88 3.17 -4.18
C MET A 58 -3.38 2.88 -4.05
N ILE A 59 -2.93 2.52 -2.85
CA ILE A 59 -1.62 1.87 -2.66
C ILE A 59 -1.83 0.37 -2.93
N LEU A 60 -1.13 -0.17 -3.93
CA LEU A 60 -1.22 -1.60 -4.29
C LEU A 60 -0.33 -2.47 -3.41
N GLY A 61 -0.44 -3.79 -3.58
CA GLY A 61 0.35 -4.79 -2.89
C GLY A 61 -0.37 -5.38 -1.69
N HIS A 62 -0.45 -6.70 -1.65
CA HIS A 62 -1.09 -7.47 -0.59
C HIS A 62 -0.24 -8.66 -0.12
N GLU A 63 1.00 -8.73 -0.62
CA GLU A 63 1.98 -9.75 -0.28
C GLU A 63 3.21 -9.04 0.29
N GLY A 64 3.41 -9.06 1.61
CA GLY A 64 4.51 -8.32 2.24
C GLY A 64 5.06 -8.99 3.49
N VAL A 65 6.35 -8.76 3.73
CA VAL A 65 7.05 -9.10 4.97
C VAL A 65 7.74 -7.86 5.52
N GLY A 66 7.73 -7.72 6.84
CA GLY A 66 8.31 -6.56 7.51
C GLY A 66 8.43 -6.75 9.01
N LYS A 67 8.81 -5.66 9.68
CA LYS A 67 9.00 -5.60 11.12
C LYS A 67 7.91 -4.76 11.76
N ILE A 68 7.34 -5.26 12.85
CA ILE A 68 6.48 -4.47 13.73
C ILE A 68 7.34 -3.35 14.33
N VAL A 69 6.87 -2.11 14.20
CA VAL A 69 7.54 -0.93 14.78
C VAL A 69 6.71 -0.27 15.87
N ASP A 70 5.40 -0.53 15.92
CA ASP A 70 4.51 -0.06 16.98
C ASP A 70 3.25 -0.94 17.11
N LEU A 71 2.80 -1.16 18.35
CA LEU A 71 1.63 -1.95 18.75
C LEU A 71 0.72 -1.19 19.72
N THR A 72 1.01 0.07 20.06
CA THR A 72 0.29 0.80 21.11
C THR A 72 -0.93 1.55 20.59
N GLY A 73 -1.56 1.02 19.52
CA GLY A 73 -2.81 1.55 19.00
C GLY A 73 -3.92 1.50 20.03
#